data_AF-A0A353BWD0-F1
#
_entry.id   AF-A0A353BWD0-F1
#
_cell.length_a   1.000
_cell.length_b   1.000
_cell.length_c   1.000
_cell.angle_alpha   90.00
_cell.angle_beta   90.00
_cell.angle_gamma   90.00
#
_symmetry.space_group_name_H-M   'P 1'
#
loop_
_entity.id
_entity.type
_entity.pdbx_description
1 polymer ?
#
loop_
_entity_poly.entity_id
_entity_poly.type
_entity_poly.pdbx_seq_one_letter_code
_entity_poly.pdbx_strand_id
1 'polypeptide(L)'
;MLTDKNTGIQKYILDRICEIDDEIVNEDPEYQELGKPVDECKQQLAAKLLPEDVKLLENYERSRVSQVCRHEEILFSEGLMEGMMFGYWVAAISQGVDKIKV
;
A
#
# COMPACT_ATOMS: atom_id res chain seq x y z
N MET A 1 3.40 5.70 -8.83
CA MET A 1 4.25 4.62 -8.31
C MET A 1 5.47 5.24 -7.68
N LEU A 2 5.54 5.15 -6.34
CA LEU A 2 6.73 5.48 -5.58
C LEU A 2 7.82 4.46 -5.89
N THR A 3 9.05 4.93 -6.04
CA THR A 3 10.22 4.11 -6.37
C THR A 3 11.42 4.57 -5.54
N ASP A 4 12.43 3.73 -5.44
CA ASP A 4 13.73 4.02 -4.81
C ASP A 4 14.42 5.26 -5.39
N LYS A 5 14.07 5.66 -6.61
CA LYS A 5 14.56 6.87 -7.30
C LYS A 5 13.84 8.16 -6.88
N ASN A 6 12.74 8.06 -6.14
CA ASN A 6 12.04 9.24 -5.64
C ASN A 6 12.90 9.97 -4.59
N THR A 7 12.71 11.29 -4.46
CA THR A 7 13.44 12.14 -3.52
C THR A 7 12.50 12.99 -2.69
N GLY A 8 13.00 13.61 -1.62
CA GLY A 8 12.20 14.48 -0.74
C GLY A 8 11.05 13.75 -0.06
N ILE A 9 9.87 14.37 -0.05
CA ILE A 9 8.69 13.83 0.66
C ILE A 9 8.23 12.48 0.12
N GLN A 10 8.40 12.23 -1.18
CA GLN A 10 8.03 10.95 -1.79
C GLN A 10 8.94 9.81 -1.33
N LYS A 11 10.24 10.09 -1.14
CA LYS A 11 11.17 9.13 -0.56
C LYS A 11 10.82 8.83 0.89
N TYR A 12 10.56 9.87 1.69
CA TYR A 12 10.17 9.70 3.08
C TYR A 12 8.90 8.85 3.24
N ILE A 13 7.90 9.07 2.39
CA ILE A 13 6.67 8.26 2.36
C ILE A 13 7.00 6.81 1.99
N LEU A 14 7.81 6.58 0.95
CA LEU A 14 8.22 5.22 0.56
C LEU A 14 8.97 4.51 1.70
N ASP A 15 9.96 5.18 2.29
CA ASP A 15 10.77 4.63 3.38
C ASP A 15 9.86 4.25 4.59
N ARG A 16 8.88 5.09 4.95
CA ARG A 16 7.92 4.75 6.02
C ARG A 16 6.95 3.63 5.65
N ILE A 17 6.52 3.53 4.40
CA ILE A 17 5.70 2.38 3.96
C ILE A 17 6.51 1.09 4.10
N CYS A 18 7.77 1.07 3.67
CA CYS A 18 8.64 -0.08 3.82
C CYS A 18 8.86 -0.45 5.29
N GLU A 19 9.14 0.53 6.16
CA GLU A 19 9.29 0.29 7.60
C GLU A 19 8.00 -0.28 8.24
N ILE A 20 6.82 0.20 7.83
CA ILE A 20 5.54 -0.37 8.29
C ILE A 20 5.36 -1.82 7.83
N ASP A 21 5.69 -2.12 6.57
CA ASP A 21 5.57 -3.48 6.03
C ASP A 21 6.51 -4.44 6.77
N ASP A 22 7.78 -4.03 6.95
CA ASP A 22 8.82 -4.82 7.59
C ASP A 22 8.56 -5.02 9.10
N GLU A 23 8.18 -3.97 9.82
CA GLU A 23 8.11 -3.98 11.29
C GLU A 23 6.71 -4.24 11.86
N ILE A 24 5.64 -3.96 11.11
CA ILE A 24 4.27 -4.02 11.63
C ILE A 24 3.49 -5.12 10.95
N VAL A 25 3.41 -5.10 9.61
CA VAL A 25 2.56 -6.04 8.87
C VAL A 25 3.06 -7.47 9.03
N ASN A 26 4.37 -7.68 8.90
CA ASN A 26 4.96 -9.01 9.06
C ASN A 26 4.85 -9.57 10.48
N GLU A 27 4.76 -8.72 11.51
CA GLU A 27 4.60 -9.15 12.90
C GLU A 27 3.12 -9.27 13.31
N ASP A 28 2.19 -8.77 12.50
CA ASP A 28 0.76 -8.77 12.81
C ASP A 28 0.17 -10.19 12.79
N PRO A 29 -0.35 -10.70 13.93
CA PRO A 29 -0.86 -12.07 14.00
C PRO A 29 -2.09 -12.32 13.13
N GLU A 30 -2.96 -11.32 12.96
CA GLU A 30 -4.18 -11.45 12.16
C GLU A 30 -3.83 -11.55 10.67
N TYR A 31 -2.91 -10.70 10.20
CA TYR A 31 -2.36 -10.75 8.85
C TYR A 31 -1.74 -12.11 8.55
N GLN A 32 -0.91 -12.64 9.45
CA GLN A 32 -0.31 -13.97 9.29
C GLN A 32 -1.36 -15.08 9.23
N GLU A 33 -2.37 -15.07 10.12
CA GLU A 33 -3.44 -16.07 10.13
C GLU A 33 -4.29 -16.02 8.85
N LEU A 34 -4.56 -14.82 8.32
CA LEU A 34 -5.27 -14.67 7.05
C LEU A 34 -4.44 -15.15 5.84
N GLY A 35 -3.11 -15.06 5.91
CA GLY A 35 -2.19 -15.52 4.86
C GLY A 35 -2.06 -17.04 4.75
N LYS A 36 -2.07 -17.76 5.88
CA LYS A 36 -1.83 -19.22 5.90
C LYS A 36 -2.76 -20.03 4.97
N PRO A 37 -4.10 -19.86 4.99
CA PRO A 37 -4.98 -20.62 4.10
C PRO A 37 -4.73 -20.33 2.61
N VAL A 38 -4.30 -19.11 2.29
CA VAL A 38 -4.00 -18.68 0.92
C VAL A 38 -2.77 -19.43 0.41
N ASP A 39 -1.70 -19.47 1.20
CA ASP A 39 -0.47 -20.17 0.83
C ASP A 39 -0.67 -21.68 0.69
N GLU A 40 -1.43 -22.29 1.60
CA GLU A 40 -1.80 -23.71 1.51
C GLU A 40 -2.59 -24.01 0.23
N CYS A 41 -3.58 -23.17 -0.10
CA CYS A 41 -4.35 -23.31 -1.34
C CYS A 41 -3.46 -23.17 -2.58
N LYS A 42 -2.54 -22.20 -2.60
CA LYS A 42 -1.59 -22.01 -3.70
C LYS A 42 -0.70 -23.23 -3.91
N GLN A 43 -0.15 -23.80 -2.83
CA GLN A 43 0.68 -25.00 -2.91
C GLN A 43 -0.12 -26.20 -3.45
N GLN A 44 -1.37 -26.38 -3.00
CA GLN A 44 -2.23 -27.45 -3.50
C GLN A 44 -2.62 -27.28 -4.97
N LEU A 45 -2.85 -26.05 -5.42
CA LEU A 45 -3.13 -25.75 -6.83
C LEU A 45 -1.89 -25.99 -7.69
N ALA A 46 -0.73 -25.47 -7.28
CA ALA A 46 0.53 -25.66 -8.01
C ALA A 46 0.89 -27.15 -8.18
N ALA A 47 0.60 -28.00 -7.19
CA ALA A 47 0.85 -29.44 -7.26
C ALA A 47 -0.04 -30.19 -8.28
N LYS A 48 -1.19 -29.62 -8.68
CA LYS A 48 -2.16 -30.24 -9.60
C LYS A 48 -2.07 -29.71 -11.03
N LEU A 49 -1.42 -28.56 -11.22
CA LEU A 49 -1.33 -27.87 -12.49
C LEU A 49 -0.13 -28.33 -13.31
N LEU A 50 -0.26 -28.25 -14.64
CA LEU A 50 0.89 -28.40 -15.52
C LEU A 50 1.83 -27.19 -15.35
N PRO A 51 3.15 -27.33 -15.62
CA PRO A 51 4.10 -26.23 -15.45
C PRO A 51 3.74 -24.95 -16.22
N GLU A 52 3.07 -25.07 -17.37
CA GLU A 52 2.60 -23.93 -18.17
C GLU A 52 1.45 -23.18 -17.47
N ASP A 53 0.54 -23.92 -16.85
CA ASP A 53 -0.60 -23.37 -16.10
C ASP A 53 -0.15 -22.74 -14.78
N VAL A 54 0.89 -23.27 -14.13
CA VAL A 54 1.52 -22.65 -12.95
C VAL A 54 2.06 -21.27 -13.31
N LYS A 55 2.78 -21.15 -14.44
CA LYS A 55 3.28 -19.84 -14.91
C LYS A 55 2.15 -18.87 -15.24
N LEU A 56 1.05 -19.37 -15.80
CA LEU A 56 -0.12 -18.54 -16.08
C LEU A 56 -0.74 -18.01 -14.78
N LEU A 57 -0.87 -18.87 -13.76
CA LEU A 57 -1.37 -18.50 -12.44
C LEU A 57 -0.47 -17.47 -11.75
N GLU A 58 0.86 -17.67 -11.75
CA GLU A 58 1.81 -16.71 -11.19
C GLU A 58 1.72 -15.33 -11.85
N ASN A 59 1.58 -15.29 -13.19
CA ASN A 59 1.43 -14.04 -13.93
C ASN A 59 0.09 -13.36 -13.62
N TYR A 60 -0.99 -14.14 -13.50
CA TYR A 60 -2.29 -13.64 -13.08
C TYR A 60 -2.22 -13.02 -11.68
N GLU A 61 -1.65 -13.74 -10.70
CA GLU A 61 -1.49 -13.25 -9.32
C GLU A 61 -0.65 -11.98 -9.27
N ARG A 62 0.49 -11.95 -9.95
CA ARG A 62 1.34 -10.75 -10.02
C ARG A 62 0.59 -9.55 -10.59
N SER A 63 -0.18 -9.77 -11.65
CA SER A 63 -0.98 -8.71 -12.29
C SER A 63 -2.10 -8.24 -11.36
N ARG A 64 -2.74 -9.16 -10.64
CA ARG A 64 -3.79 -8.86 -9.67
C ARG A 64 -3.26 -8.08 -8.47
N VAL A 65 -2.14 -8.50 -7.89
CA VAL A 65 -1.46 -7.78 -6.80
C VAL A 65 -1.10 -6.37 -7.27
N SER A 66 -0.48 -6.23 -8.43
CA SER A 66 -0.13 -4.92 -8.99
C SER A 66 -1.35 -4.00 -9.17
N GLN A 67 -2.48 -4.56 -9.60
CA GLN A 67 -3.75 -3.82 -9.72
C GLN A 67 -4.27 -3.35 -8.36
N VAL A 68 -4.28 -4.23 -7.35
CA VAL A 68 -4.72 -3.90 -5.99
C VAL A 68 -3.82 -2.83 -5.38
N CYS A 69 -2.50 -2.99 -5.44
CA CYS A 69 -1.57 -1.99 -4.94
C CYS A 69 -1.77 -0.62 -5.61
N ARG A 70 -2.04 -0.59 -6.93
CA ARG A 70 -2.32 0.67 -7.63
C ARG A 70 -3.64 1.30 -7.18
N HIS A 71 -4.66 0.50 -6.91
CA HIS A 71 -5.94 0.99 -6.40
C HIS A 71 -5.79 1.59 -5.01
N GLU A 72 -5.09 0.89 -4.10
CA GLU A 72 -4.79 1.37 -2.76
C GLU A 72 -3.93 2.63 -2.77
N GLU A 73 -2.88 2.69 -3.61
CA GLU A 73 -2.06 3.91 -3.79
C GLU A 73 -2.94 5.12 -4.12
N ILE A 74 -3.94 4.96 -5.00
CA ILE A 74 -4.87 6.03 -5.37
C ILE A 74 -5.72 6.43 -4.16
N LEU A 75 -6.36 5.47 -3.49
CA LEU A 75 -7.24 5.74 -2.34
C LEU A 75 -6.50 6.41 -1.18
N PHE A 76 -5.33 5.90 -0.82
CA PHE A 76 -4.54 6.48 0.28
C PHE A 76 -3.98 7.85 -0.09
N SER A 77 -3.58 8.07 -1.35
CA SER A 77 -3.12 9.39 -1.79
C SER A 77 -4.24 10.43 -1.73
N GLU A 78 -5.46 10.06 -2.16
CA GLU A 78 -6.63 10.93 -2.08
C GLU A 78 -6.99 11.24 -0.63
N GLY A 79 -7.10 10.22 0.23
CA GLY A 79 -7.39 10.41 1.65
C GLY A 79 -6.33 11.25 2.38
N LEU A 80 -5.04 11.10 2.06
CA LEU A 80 -3.97 11.93 2.61
C LEU A 80 -4.14 13.40 2.19
N MET A 81 -4.38 13.65 0.90
CA MET A 81 -4.58 15.01 0.38
C MET A 81 -5.81 15.67 1.01
N GLU A 82 -6.92 14.95 1.13
CA GLU A 82 -8.12 15.43 1.82
C GLU A 82 -7.83 15.76 3.29
N GLY A 83 -7.12 14.89 3.99
CA GLY A 83 -6.71 15.10 5.38
C GLY A 83 -5.82 16.34 5.56
N MET A 84 -4.84 16.54 4.67
CA MET A 84 -3.98 17.73 4.67
C MET A 84 -4.77 19.01 4.40
N MET A 85 -5.66 19.00 3.40
CA MET A 85 -6.52 20.14 3.07
C MET A 85 -7.47 20.48 4.22
N PHE A 86 -8.07 19.47 4.86
CA PHE A 86 -8.92 19.64 6.02
C PHE A 86 -8.15 20.21 7.20
N GLY A 87 -6.97 19.66 7.51
CA GLY A 87 -6.10 20.18 8.57
C GLY A 87 -5.70 21.63 8.35
N TYR A 88 -5.33 22.00 7.12
CA TYR A 88 -5.05 23.39 6.75
C TYR A 88 -6.28 24.29 6.94
N TRP A 89 -7.45 23.85 6.49
CA TRP A 89 -8.69 24.61 6.66
C TRP A 89 -9.03 24.84 8.13
N VAL A 90 -8.92 23.80 8.97
CA VAL A 90 -9.11 23.90 10.43
C VAL A 90 -8.10 24.89 11.03
N ALA A 91 -6.83 24.83 10.65
CA ALA A 91 -5.82 25.79 11.12
C ALA A 91 -6.16 27.23 10.69
N ALA A 92 -6.62 27.41 9.46
CA ALA A 92 -6.95 28.72 8.89
C ALA A 92 -8.12 29.39 9.62
N ILE A 93 -9.20 28.66 9.88
CA ILE A 93 -10.35 29.19 10.63
C ILE A 93 -10.02 29.42 12.11
N SER A 94 -9.11 28.62 12.68
CA SER A 94 -8.71 28.73 14.09
C SER A 94 -7.80 29.94 14.36
N GLN A 95 -6.99 30.36 13.38
CA GLN A 95 -6.04 31.47 13.52
C GLN A 95 -6.57 32.81 12.95
N GLY A 96 -7.65 32.76 12.16
CA GLY A 96 -8.11 33.87 11.32
C GLY A 96 -7.29 33.94 10.04
N VAL A 97 -7.98 33.98 8.89
CA VAL A 97 -7.41 33.86 7.52
C VAL A 97 -6.25 34.84 7.25
N ASP A 98 -6.21 35.97 7.97
CA ASP A 98 -5.21 37.04 7.78
C ASP A 98 -3.83 36.76 8.41
N LYS A 99 -3.64 35.66 9.14
CA LYS A 99 -2.37 35.37 9.88
C LYS A 99 -1.54 34.22 9.32
N ILE A 100 -2.01 33.54 8.28
CA ILE A 100 -1.26 32.42 7.69
C ILE A 100 -0.21 32.98 6.73
N LYS A 101 1.06 32.98 7.15
CA LYS A 101 2.19 33.13 6.22
C LYS A 101 2.54 31.76 5.65
N VAL A 102 2.32 31.62 4.34
CA VAL A 102 2.82 30.50 3.52
C VAL A 102 4.31 30.71 3.25
#